data_AF-X6NP35-F1
#
_entry.id   AF-X6NP35-F1
#
_cell.length_a   1.000
_cell.length_b   1.000
_cell.length_c   1.000
_cell.angle_alpha   90.00
_cell.angle_beta   90.00
_cell.angle_gamma   90.00
#
_symmetry.space_group_name_H-M   'P 1'
#
loop_
_entity.id
_entity.type
_entity.pdbx_description
1 polymer ?
#
loop_
_entity_poly.entity_id
_entity_poly.type
_entity_poly.pdbx_seq_one_letter_code
_entity_poly.pdbx_strand_id
1 'polypeptide(L)'
;MTTIEGKRGGEKKKKPLCTQNTAIDKNKTKLDDINAMEITVFLARFFPPSEKAVHDTAQFEFAKKFRENHEVIYQEYLDFEEKYNYAPQMDDVYPNGSITNWDKKWPTVTLRCYGLDSQISKFFPKTMALVNQSEYWLSHVMYSILDPNKFIPRHRGFF
;
A
#
# COMPACT_ATOMS: atom_id res chain seq x y z
N MET A 1 -33.38 -38.15 16.15
CA MET A 1 -33.10 -38.65 14.79
C MET A 1 -34.33 -38.43 13.94
N THR A 2 -34.35 -37.37 13.13
CA THR A 2 -35.31 -37.22 12.03
C THR A 2 -34.61 -36.43 10.94
N THR A 3 -34.18 -37.14 9.91
CA THR A 3 -33.58 -36.61 8.68
C THR A 3 -34.71 -36.14 7.76
N ILE A 4 -34.61 -34.92 7.22
CA ILE A 4 -35.49 -34.46 6.15
C ILE A 4 -34.60 -34.04 4.99
N GLU A 5 -34.54 -34.90 3.98
CA GLU A 5 -33.90 -34.65 2.69
C GLU A 5 -34.80 -33.72 1.84
N GLY A 6 -34.27 -32.54 1.51
CA GLY A 6 -34.90 -31.57 0.61
C GLY A 6 -34.15 -31.48 -0.71
N LYS A 7 -34.86 -31.78 -1.80
CA LYS A 7 -34.40 -32.01 -3.18
C LYS A 7 -33.55 -30.88 -3.79
N ARG A 8 -32.54 -31.32 -4.54
CA ARG A 8 -31.66 -30.57 -5.45
C ARG A 8 -32.49 -29.86 -6.53
N GLY A 9 -32.44 -28.53 -6.55
CA GLY A 9 -32.98 -27.69 -7.61
C GLY A 9 -31.88 -27.16 -8.52
N GLY A 10 -31.91 -27.60 -9.78
CA GLY A 10 -31.57 -26.80 -10.96
C GLY A 10 -30.19 -26.15 -11.04
N GLU A 11 -29.20 -26.93 -11.48
CA GLU A 11 -27.92 -26.42 -11.99
C GLU A 11 -28.15 -25.67 -13.32
N LYS A 12 -28.39 -24.35 -13.25
CA LYS A 12 -28.36 -23.49 -14.45
C LYS A 12 -26.90 -23.29 -14.86
N LYS A 13 -26.46 -24.05 -15.86
CA LYS A 13 -25.20 -23.81 -16.59
C LYS A 13 -25.15 -22.34 -17.05
N LYS A 14 -24.38 -21.51 -16.35
CA LYS A 14 -23.98 -20.19 -16.84
C LYS A 14 -23.06 -20.42 -18.04
N LYS A 15 -23.49 -20.00 -19.23
CA LYS A 15 -22.60 -19.88 -20.39
C LYS A 15 -21.47 -18.91 -20.04
N PRO A 16 -20.20 -19.21 -20.33
CA PRO A 16 -19.15 -18.21 -20.24
C PRO A 16 -19.43 -17.16 -21.30
N LEU A 17 -19.74 -15.94 -20.84
CA LEU A 17 -19.80 -14.77 -21.70
C LEU A 17 -18.37 -14.21 -21.79
N CYS A 18 -17.89 -14.01 -23.00
CA CYS A 18 -16.65 -13.31 -23.35
C CYS A 18 -15.36 -14.14 -23.23
N THR A 19 -15.13 -15.04 -24.19
CA THR A 19 -13.75 -15.33 -24.62
C THR A 19 -13.26 -14.12 -25.39
N GLN A 20 -12.59 -13.18 -24.71
CA GLN A 20 -11.77 -12.20 -25.43
C GLN A 20 -10.52 -12.92 -25.92
N ASN A 21 -10.50 -13.22 -27.22
CA ASN A 21 -9.25 -13.39 -27.94
C ASN A 21 -8.55 -12.02 -27.95
N THR A 22 -7.74 -11.73 -26.93
CA THR A 22 -6.75 -10.66 -27.04
C THR A 22 -5.55 -11.24 -27.78
N ALA A 23 -5.58 -11.12 -29.10
CA ALA A 23 -4.33 -11.03 -29.83
C ALA A 23 -3.57 -9.84 -29.21
N ILE A 24 -2.51 -10.13 -28.46
CA ILE A 24 -1.61 -9.13 -27.92
C ILE A 24 -1.02 -8.41 -29.14
N ASP A 25 -1.48 -7.19 -29.39
CA ASP A 25 -0.91 -6.33 -30.40
C ASP A 25 0.50 -5.95 -29.94
N LYS A 26 1.49 -6.67 -30.45
CA LYS A 26 2.91 -6.51 -30.10
C LYS A 26 3.43 -5.10 -30.37
N ASN A 27 2.73 -4.31 -31.19
CA ASN A 27 3.08 -2.93 -31.47
C ASN A 27 2.54 -1.95 -30.40
N LYS A 28 1.41 -2.29 -29.75
CA LYS A 28 0.83 -1.47 -28.67
C LYS A 28 1.69 -1.54 -27.41
N THR A 29 2.15 -2.73 -27.03
CA THR A 29 3.08 -2.93 -25.91
C THR A 29 4.39 -2.17 -26.09
N LYS A 30 4.95 -2.13 -27.31
CA LYS A 30 6.24 -1.49 -27.57
C LYS A 30 6.20 0.04 -27.48
N LEU A 31 5.07 0.67 -27.82
CA LEU A 31 4.90 2.12 -27.73
C LEU A 31 4.68 2.59 -26.27
N ASP A 32 3.97 1.79 -25.48
CA ASP A 32 3.78 2.01 -24.05
C ASP A 32 5.11 1.83 -23.28
N ASP A 33 5.94 0.87 -23.68
CA ASP A 33 7.27 0.62 -23.10
C ASP A 33 8.27 1.76 -23.38
N ILE A 34 8.25 2.34 -24.59
CA ILE A 34 9.11 3.48 -24.96
C ILE A 34 8.73 4.72 -24.13
N ASN A 35 7.44 5.01 -23.98
CA ASN A 35 6.97 6.13 -23.16
C ASN A 35 7.30 5.95 -21.67
N ALA A 36 7.16 4.73 -21.14
CA ALA A 36 7.49 4.45 -19.74
C ALA A 36 8.98 4.61 -19.43
N MET A 37 9.85 4.17 -20.36
CA MET A 37 11.30 4.31 -20.20
C MET A 37 11.74 5.77 -20.26
N GLU A 38 11.21 6.57 -21.18
CA GLU A 38 11.50 8.00 -21.28
C GLU A 38 11.03 8.78 -20.04
N ILE A 39 9.83 8.49 -19.53
CA ILE A 39 9.32 9.08 -18.28
C ILE A 39 10.20 8.69 -17.09
N THR A 40 10.62 7.42 -17.01
CA THR A 40 11.49 6.93 -15.91
C THR A 40 12.85 7.62 -15.94
N VAL A 41 13.48 7.72 -17.11
CA VAL A 41 14.77 8.40 -17.28
C VAL A 41 14.65 9.90 -17.00
N PHE A 42 13.55 10.53 -17.42
CA PHE A 42 13.25 11.92 -17.10
C PHE A 42 13.12 12.13 -15.59
N LEU A 43 12.29 11.34 -14.90
CA LEU A 43 12.08 11.46 -13.45
C LEU A 43 13.36 11.19 -12.65
N ALA A 44 14.14 10.17 -13.02
CA ALA A 44 15.41 9.86 -12.37
C ALA A 44 16.44 11.00 -12.46
N ARG A 45 16.32 11.88 -13.47
CA ARG A 45 17.16 13.08 -13.59
C ARG A 45 16.74 14.19 -12.61
N PHE A 46 15.46 14.34 -12.34
CA PHE A 46 14.94 15.35 -11.41
C PHE A 46 14.94 14.88 -9.96
N PHE A 47 14.87 13.56 -9.75
CA PHE A 47 14.90 12.90 -8.45
C PHE A 47 16.01 11.86 -8.46
N PRO A 48 17.28 12.30 -8.42
CA PRO A 48 18.39 11.36 -8.33
C PRO A 48 18.29 10.57 -7.02
N PRO A 49 18.73 9.30 -7.01
CA PRO A 49 18.78 8.52 -5.79
C PRO A 49 19.53 9.27 -4.70
N SER A 50 19.08 9.11 -3.46
CA SER A 50 19.81 9.69 -2.34
C SER A 50 21.26 9.24 -2.34
N GLU A 51 22.19 10.18 -2.20
CA GLU A 51 23.62 9.89 -2.08
C GLU A 51 23.95 9.05 -0.84
N LYS A 52 23.05 9.07 0.16
CA LYS A 52 23.20 8.37 1.44
C LYS A 52 22.07 7.37 1.63
N ALA A 53 22.43 6.14 1.98
CA ALA A 53 21.46 5.08 2.31
C ALA A 53 20.80 5.29 3.68
N VAL A 54 21.46 6.00 4.59
CA VAL A 54 21.00 6.28 5.96
C VAL A 54 21.22 7.75 6.25
N HIS A 55 20.18 8.41 6.77
CA HIS A 55 20.22 9.81 7.18
C HIS A 55 20.21 9.92 8.71
N ASP A 56 20.87 10.94 9.25
CA ASP A 56 20.85 11.20 10.68
C ASP A 56 19.52 11.85 11.07
N THR A 57 18.80 11.21 11.98
CA THR A 57 17.49 11.70 12.44
C THR A 57 17.56 13.00 13.23
N ALA A 58 18.72 13.38 13.76
CA ALA A 58 18.91 14.67 14.42
C ALA A 58 18.69 15.86 13.46
N GLN A 59 18.72 15.63 12.15
CA GLN A 59 18.50 16.65 11.12
C GLN A 59 17.01 16.93 10.87
N PHE A 60 16.11 16.12 11.45
CA PHE A 60 14.68 16.17 11.16
C PHE A 60 13.86 16.28 12.45
N GLU A 61 13.39 17.49 12.77
CA GLU A 61 12.58 17.76 13.96
C GLU A 61 11.31 16.89 14.03
N PHE A 62 10.71 16.56 12.88
CA PHE A 62 9.55 15.67 12.84
C PHE A 62 9.88 14.28 13.43
N ALA A 63 11.09 13.75 13.20
CA ALA A 63 11.47 12.43 13.71
C ALA A 63 11.48 12.39 15.24
N LYS A 64 11.95 13.47 15.89
CA LYS A 64 11.90 13.61 17.34
C LYS A 64 10.46 13.66 17.85
N LYS A 65 9.60 14.51 17.27
CA LYS A 65 8.19 14.63 17.66
C LYS A 65 7.44 13.29 17.54
N PHE A 66 7.66 12.54 16.46
CA PHE A 66 7.03 11.23 16.27
C PHE A 66 7.49 10.21 17.32
N ARG A 67 8.78 10.21 17.70
CA ARG A 67 9.29 9.34 18.78
C ARG A 67 8.70 9.70 20.14
N GLU A 68 8.61 10.97 20.46
CA GLU A 68 8.01 11.44 21.72
C GLU A 68 6.52 11.08 21.84
N ASN A 69 5.83 10.88 20.70
CA ASN A 69 4.41 10.56 20.65
C ASN A 69 4.12 9.12 20.18
N HIS A 70 5.13 8.24 20.16
CA HIS A 70 4.99 6.89 19.57
C HIS A 70 3.91 6.05 20.25
N GLU A 71 3.72 6.17 21.57
CA GLU A 71 2.68 5.45 22.31
C GLU A 71 1.28 5.87 21.87
N VAL A 72 1.07 7.17 21.62
CA VAL A 72 -0.21 7.71 21.14
C VAL A 72 -0.52 7.19 19.73
N ILE A 73 0.49 7.22 18.85
CA ILE A 73 0.39 6.69 17.48
C ILE A 73 0.05 5.20 17.52
N TYR A 74 0.76 4.43 18.34
CA TYR A 74 0.54 3.00 18.48
C TYR A 74 -0.85 2.68 19.05
N GLN A 75 -1.30 3.44 20.05
CA GLN A 75 -2.63 3.24 20.63
C GLN A 75 -3.75 3.53 19.63
N GLU A 76 -3.65 4.57 18.80
CA GLU A 76 -4.66 4.82 17.76
C GLU A 76 -4.76 3.67 16.75
N TYR A 77 -3.63 3.00 16.46
CA TYR A 77 -3.63 1.78 15.65
C TYR A 77 -4.35 0.61 16.34
N LEU A 78 -4.04 0.34 17.60
CA LEU A 78 -4.70 -0.73 18.35
C LEU A 78 -6.21 -0.50 18.48
N ASP A 79 -6.62 0.73 18.78
CA ASP A 79 -8.03 1.11 18.89
C ASP A 79 -8.76 0.93 17.54
N PHE A 80 -8.09 1.26 16.43
CA PHE A 80 -8.62 1.06 15.07
C PHE A 80 -8.75 -0.43 14.73
N GLU A 81 -7.71 -1.22 14.99
CA GLU A 81 -7.68 -2.65 14.72
C GLU A 81 -8.75 -3.39 15.52
N GLU A 82 -8.86 -3.12 16.83
CA GLU A 82 -9.88 -3.72 17.70
C GLU A 82 -11.31 -3.38 17.22
N LYS A 83 -11.54 -2.12 16.85
CA LYS A 83 -12.88 -1.64 16.48
C LYS A 83 -13.36 -2.13 15.11
N TYR A 84 -12.47 -2.16 14.13
CA TYR A 84 -12.86 -2.41 12.73
C TYR A 84 -12.42 -3.78 12.22
N ASN A 85 -11.52 -4.47 12.93
CA ASN A 85 -10.90 -5.74 12.50
C ASN A 85 -10.45 -5.68 11.03
N TYR A 86 -9.79 -4.57 10.67
CA TYR A 86 -9.47 -4.22 9.30
C TYR A 86 -8.01 -3.85 9.16
N ALA A 87 -7.28 -4.65 8.40
CA ALA A 87 -5.92 -4.37 7.98
C ALA A 87 -5.76 -4.84 6.52
N PRO A 88 -5.89 -3.94 5.52
CA PRO A 88 -5.75 -4.32 4.13
C PRO A 88 -4.30 -4.71 3.85
N GLN A 89 -4.07 -5.51 2.81
CA GLN A 89 -2.72 -5.86 2.39
C GLN A 89 -2.08 -4.68 1.67
N MET A 90 -0.75 -4.58 1.74
CA MET A 90 0.03 -3.56 1.03
C MET A 90 -0.37 -3.43 -0.44
N ASP A 91 -0.58 -4.56 -1.12
CA ASP A 91 -0.90 -4.59 -2.54
C ASP A 91 -2.39 -4.37 -2.86
N ASP A 92 -3.25 -4.29 -1.84
CA ASP A 92 -4.61 -3.76 -2.01
C ASP A 92 -4.58 -2.23 -2.20
N VAL A 93 -3.56 -1.55 -1.64
CA VAL A 93 -3.31 -0.11 -1.83
C VAL A 93 -2.38 0.14 -3.00
N TYR A 94 -1.39 -0.74 -3.20
CA TYR A 94 -0.37 -0.63 -4.24
C TYR A 94 -0.38 -1.89 -5.13
N PRO A 95 -1.24 -1.99 -6.15
CA PRO A 95 -1.37 -3.20 -6.98
C PRO A 95 -0.05 -3.67 -7.62
N ASN A 96 0.85 -2.72 -7.91
CA ASN A 96 2.18 -3.01 -8.46
C ASN A 96 3.21 -3.48 -7.39
N GLY A 97 2.82 -3.48 -6.12
CA GLY A 97 3.61 -3.95 -4.97
C GLY A 97 3.57 -5.46 -4.76
N SER A 98 2.84 -6.21 -5.60
CA SER A 98 2.75 -7.67 -5.50
C SER A 98 4.10 -8.38 -5.53
N ILE A 99 5.12 -7.82 -6.20
CA ILE A 99 6.48 -8.38 -6.19
C ILE A 99 7.12 -8.34 -4.78
N THR A 100 6.77 -7.33 -3.96
CA THR A 100 7.26 -7.21 -2.58
C THR A 100 6.31 -7.81 -1.55
N ASN A 101 5.04 -8.10 -1.91
CA ASN A 101 4.03 -8.72 -1.04
C ASN A 101 3.39 -10.02 -1.59
N TRP A 102 4.13 -10.80 -2.39
CA TRP A 102 3.70 -12.07 -2.97
C TRP A 102 3.15 -13.12 -1.98
N ASP A 103 3.58 -13.07 -0.71
CA ASP A 103 3.17 -13.98 0.36
C ASP A 103 1.99 -13.47 1.21
N LYS A 104 1.46 -12.27 0.90
CA LYS A 104 0.28 -11.66 1.57
C LYS A 104 0.41 -11.58 3.09
N LYS A 105 1.61 -11.19 3.54
CA LYS A 105 2.01 -11.11 4.95
C LYS A 105 2.46 -9.70 5.36
N TRP A 106 1.93 -8.70 4.65
CA TRP A 106 2.25 -7.29 4.86
C TRP A 106 0.97 -6.47 4.94
N PRO A 107 0.25 -6.54 6.07
CA PRO A 107 -0.85 -5.63 6.33
C PRO A 107 -0.34 -4.18 6.38
N THR A 108 -1.06 -3.29 5.72
CA THR A 108 -0.70 -1.88 5.61
C THR A 108 -1.94 -1.01 5.71
N VAL A 109 -1.96 -0.07 6.66
CA VAL A 109 -3.03 0.93 6.78
C VAL A 109 -2.49 2.27 6.31
N THR A 110 -2.85 2.66 5.08
CA THR A 110 -2.39 3.92 4.47
C THR A 110 -3.26 5.10 4.91
N LEU A 111 -2.63 6.08 5.57
CA LEU A 111 -3.28 7.32 6.00
C LEU A 111 -3.14 8.43 4.96
N ARG A 112 -1.98 8.49 4.28
CA ARG A 112 -1.67 9.48 3.26
C ARG A 112 -0.88 8.86 2.12
N CYS A 113 -1.22 9.17 0.87
CA CYS A 113 -0.45 8.77 -0.30
C CYS A 113 -0.38 9.93 -1.30
N TYR A 114 0.83 10.22 -1.81
CA TYR A 114 1.11 11.37 -2.67
C TYR A 114 0.60 12.71 -2.10
N GLY A 115 0.67 12.87 -0.78
CA GLY A 115 0.21 14.07 -0.08
C GLY A 115 -1.30 14.14 0.15
N LEU A 116 -2.07 13.15 -0.32
CA LEU A 116 -3.52 13.10 -0.16
C LEU A 116 -3.93 12.15 0.97
N ASP A 117 -4.79 12.64 1.86
CA ASP A 117 -5.31 11.85 2.97
C ASP A 117 -6.34 10.82 2.48
N SER A 118 -6.21 9.59 2.97
CA SER A 118 -7.18 8.53 2.71
C SER A 118 -8.43 8.74 3.56
N GLN A 119 -9.54 8.07 3.22
CA GLN A 119 -10.75 8.10 4.04
C GLN A 119 -10.55 7.49 5.44
N ILE A 120 -9.49 6.70 5.62
CA ILE A 120 -9.14 6.03 6.88
C ILE A 120 -8.45 7.02 7.84
N SER A 121 -7.72 8.02 7.33
CA SER A 121 -7.00 9.03 8.13
C SER A 121 -7.84 9.67 9.25
N LYS A 122 -9.15 9.86 9.03
CA LYS A 122 -10.08 10.44 10.02
C LYS A 122 -10.19 9.64 11.32
N PHE A 123 -9.81 8.36 11.31
CA PHE A 123 -9.79 7.50 12.49
C PHE A 123 -8.50 7.61 13.30
N PHE A 124 -7.52 8.37 12.81
CA PHE A 124 -6.21 8.59 13.43
C PHE A 124 -5.95 10.08 13.68
N PRO A 125 -6.86 10.81 14.37
CA PRO A 125 -6.81 12.26 14.47
C PRO A 125 -5.53 12.79 15.14
N LYS A 126 -4.98 12.10 16.15
CA LYS A 126 -3.77 12.55 16.84
C LYS A 126 -2.53 12.32 15.98
N THR A 127 -2.44 11.16 15.34
CA THR A 127 -1.37 10.85 14.37
C THR A 127 -1.39 11.85 13.22
N MET A 128 -2.57 12.11 12.65
CA MET A 128 -2.68 13.06 11.53
C MET A 128 -2.41 14.51 11.95
N ALA A 129 -2.72 14.89 13.20
CA ALA A 129 -2.31 16.19 13.73
C ALA A 129 -0.77 16.34 13.74
N LEU A 130 -0.02 15.31 14.15
CA LEU A 130 1.44 15.31 14.11
C LEU A 130 1.98 15.38 12.68
N VAL A 131 1.40 14.58 11.78
CA VAL A 131 1.74 14.60 10.34
C VAL A 131 1.55 16.00 9.76
N ASN A 132 0.45 16.67 10.09
CA ASN A 132 0.11 17.99 9.55
C ASN A 132 0.90 19.14 10.18
N GLN A 133 1.49 18.93 11.36
CA GLN A 133 2.39 19.90 12.02
C GLN A 133 3.85 19.78 11.56
N SER A 134 4.18 18.78 10.73
CA SER A 134 5.51 18.62 10.16
C SER A 134 5.83 19.79 9.22
N GLU A 135 7.01 20.38 9.37
CA GLU A 135 7.54 21.38 8.43
C GLU A 135 7.96 20.74 7.09
N TYR A 136 8.15 19.42 7.08
CA TYR A 136 8.45 18.63 5.90
C TYR A 136 7.18 18.08 5.28
N TRP A 137 7.18 17.99 3.95
CA TRP A 137 6.11 17.34 3.21
C TRP A 137 6.20 15.81 3.34
N LEU A 138 5.41 15.26 4.26
CA LEU A 138 5.25 13.82 4.42
C LEU A 138 4.26 13.30 3.38
N SER A 139 4.76 12.96 2.20
CA SER A 139 3.94 12.55 1.05
C SER A 139 3.30 11.17 1.21
N HIS A 140 3.84 10.32 2.07
CA HIS A 140 3.34 8.98 2.32
C HIS A 140 3.39 8.68 3.83
N VAL A 141 2.25 8.32 4.40
CA VAL A 141 2.11 7.92 5.80
C VAL A 141 1.27 6.64 5.88
N MET A 142 1.82 5.61 6.51
CA MET A 142 1.15 4.32 6.68
C MET A 142 1.61 3.62 7.97
N TYR A 143 0.73 2.80 8.54
CA TYR A 143 1.13 1.71 9.41
C TYR A 143 1.52 0.53 8.54
N SER A 144 2.69 -0.05 8.78
CA SER A 144 3.25 -1.15 8.00
C SER A 144 3.60 -2.30 8.94
N ILE A 145 2.79 -3.35 8.92
CA ILE A 145 2.90 -4.52 9.79
C ILE A 145 3.52 -5.66 9.00
N LEU A 146 4.48 -6.36 9.59
CA LEU A 146 5.11 -7.53 8.96
C LEU A 146 4.78 -8.77 9.78
N ASP A 147 4.04 -9.69 9.16
CA ASP A 147 3.72 -10.94 9.80
C ASP A 147 4.97 -11.83 9.93
N PRO A 148 4.99 -12.77 10.88
CA PRO A 148 6.08 -13.71 11.01
C PRO A 148 6.42 -14.43 9.70
N ASN A 149 7.74 -14.48 9.41
CA ASN A 149 8.33 -15.03 8.20
C ASN A 149 8.03 -14.26 6.91
N LYS A 150 7.56 -13.01 7.00
CA LYS A 150 7.48 -12.12 5.83
C LYS A 150 8.87 -11.89 5.24
N PHE A 151 9.02 -12.14 3.94
CA PHE A 151 10.24 -11.80 3.19
C PHE A 151 9.97 -10.66 2.22
N ILE A 152 10.76 -9.60 2.30
CA ILE A 152 10.73 -8.48 1.36
C ILE A 152 11.99 -8.57 0.48
N PRO A 153 11.86 -8.87 -0.83
CA PRO A 153 12.98 -8.87 -1.75
C PRO A 153 13.69 -7.51 -1.79
N ARG A 154 14.98 -7.51 -2.15
CA ARG A 154 15.73 -6.27 -2.39
C ARG A 154 15.00 -5.46 -3.48
N HIS A 155 14.63 -4.23 -3.15
CA HIS A 155 13.94 -3.31 -4.03
C HIS A 155 14.46 -1.89 -3.82
N ARG A 156 14.02 -0.97 -4.67
CA ARG A 156 14.23 0.47 -4.52
C ARG A 156 12.89 1.18 -4.69
N GLY A 157 12.76 2.35 -4.06
CA GLY A 157 11.67 3.26 -4.39
C GLY A 157 11.78 3.72 -5.85
N PHE A 158 10.67 4.21 -6.39
CA PHE A 158 10.64 4.77 -7.74
C PHE A 158 11.43 6.08 -7.88
N PHE A 159 11.64 6.78 -6.77
CA PHE A 159 12.33 8.07 -6.66
C PHE A 159 13.52 7.94 -5.71
#